data_AF-A0A952RF55-F1
#
_entry.id   AF-A0A952RF55-F1
#
_cell.length_a   1.000
_cell.length_b   1.000
_cell.length_c   1.000
_cell.angle_alpha   90.00
_cell.angle_beta   90.00
_cell.angle_gamma   90.00
#
_symmetry.space_group_name_H-M   'P 1'
#
loop_
_entity.id
_entity.type
_entity.pdbx_description
1 polymer ?
#
loop_
_entity_poly.entity_id
_entity_poly.type
_entity_poly.pdbx_seq_one_letter_code
_entity_poly.pdbx_strand_id
1 'polypeptide(L)'
;MTAPTGSATTSATTAAADGHDAGAGAAPIPPAYDGPYIGALYPQTPIMSDMEWPKKDEEAKKGDKGAVRIGYIRQGQKVPVNPEAHVKSNCKDGWYELVQGGFVCGRYASLDLKHPRFRLGPHMPSMTTPLPYEYGYNVAHGTPLYRTYPSREERLKLEPWLAPKPKPKPKPREEEEEETASYGDEQLDAGAIPLTLAKATSTTTITSTTTDPFGLGVDEAEAQQPWYLRQYDGGKPQITLDELKGEGPVARRMVKGFFVGLDKEMSEKGSRWWRTTANLYAPYERIYRHNSASRFHGVWLDEERPEAKALATVATAAAIAADAGVPAPPLTTRKATPDLCKPGSKSQVAIVTFYKAKRYNLSASRKAVTQDTNLSRHTVLKLTGDSVSINGASYDETDEGWWVKTSDVIKTNPGAPPKDLAPNEKWVDVNLKSQTLVMFEGDKPVFATAVSTGKEDKVDREKDHHTPTGQFRVREKHIAATMDGDVASDGPYSIEDVPWIMYFNGSYALHGAFWHNNFGRTQSHGCVNLAPQDAKSIFGWTEPKLPEGWHGVMSTPENQGTRVVVHE
;
A
#
# COMPACT_ATOMS: atom_id res chain seq x y z
N MET A 1 -2.35 85.70 23.11
CA MET A 1 -3.39 85.00 23.92
C MET A 1 -3.92 83.82 23.12
N THR A 2 -4.53 82.85 23.79
CA THR A 2 -5.19 81.62 23.31
C THR A 2 -5.77 81.62 21.88
N ALA A 3 -5.17 80.81 20.99
CA ALA A 3 -5.68 79.57 20.36
C ALA A 3 -7.18 79.18 20.49
N PRO A 4 -7.68 78.13 19.77
CA PRO A 4 -7.08 77.27 18.72
C PRO A 4 -7.86 77.45 17.37
N THR A 5 -8.00 76.57 16.36
CA THR A 5 -7.76 75.11 16.08
C THR A 5 -7.42 74.89 14.58
N GLY A 6 -7.20 73.63 14.15
CA GLY A 6 -7.85 73.11 12.93
C GLY A 6 -7.03 72.91 11.64
N SER A 7 -6.17 71.88 11.56
CA SER A 7 -5.90 71.12 10.32
C SER A 7 -5.23 69.77 10.62
N ALA A 8 -5.23 68.85 9.65
CA ALA A 8 -4.59 67.53 9.73
C ALA A 8 -3.32 67.48 8.86
N THR A 9 -2.35 66.62 9.20
CA THR A 9 -1.39 66.09 8.22
C THR A 9 -0.88 64.70 8.64
N THR A 10 -0.50 63.90 7.64
CA THR A 10 0.22 62.63 7.80
C THR A 10 1.72 62.86 7.94
N SER A 11 2.43 61.91 8.57
CA SER A 11 3.83 61.57 8.29
C SER A 11 4.17 60.21 8.91
N ALA A 12 5.14 59.50 8.34
CA ALA A 12 5.59 58.19 8.79
C ALA A 12 6.99 58.27 9.42
N THR A 13 7.28 57.35 10.34
CA THR A 13 8.63 57.12 10.87
C THR A 13 8.88 55.62 11.01
N THR A 14 10.15 55.22 11.01
CA THR A 14 10.62 53.85 10.75
C THR A 14 10.89 53.01 12.00
N ALA A 15 10.64 51.70 11.85
CA ALA A 15 11.43 50.58 12.36
C ALA A 15 11.93 50.55 13.82
N ALA A 16 11.46 49.54 14.55
CA ALA A 16 12.29 48.75 15.45
C ALA A 16 11.89 47.27 15.29
N ALA A 17 12.82 46.35 15.54
CA ALA A 17 12.52 44.93 15.65
C ALA A 17 12.62 44.54 17.12
N ASP A 18 11.69 43.70 17.57
CA ASP A 18 11.87 42.74 18.65
C ASP A 18 10.84 41.62 18.46
N GLY A 19 11.26 40.38 18.67
CA GLY A 19 10.35 39.23 18.68
C GLY A 19 9.99 38.84 20.12
N HIS A 20 8.88 38.12 20.30
CA HIS A 20 8.65 37.17 21.40
C HIS A 20 7.52 36.20 21.00
N ASP A 21 7.45 35.07 21.72
CA ASP A 21 6.61 33.89 21.53
C ASP A 21 5.30 34.00 20.72
N ALA A 22 5.34 33.47 19.49
CA ALA A 22 4.17 32.88 18.85
C ALA A 22 4.05 31.40 19.26
N GLY A 23 3.59 31.15 20.51
CA GLY A 23 3.44 29.81 21.05
C GLY A 23 2.54 28.93 20.16
N ALA A 24 3.09 27.83 19.64
CA ALA A 24 2.44 26.98 18.64
C ALA A 24 1.30 26.13 19.23
N GLY A 25 0.15 26.76 19.46
CA GLY A 25 -1.13 26.05 19.46
C GLY A 25 -1.30 25.28 18.13
N ALA A 26 -1.98 24.14 18.17
CA ALA A 26 -2.25 23.37 16.97
C ALA A 26 -2.93 24.27 15.92
N ALA A 27 -2.49 24.15 14.65
CA ALA A 27 -3.10 24.91 13.55
C ALA A 27 -4.62 24.73 13.63
N PRO A 28 -5.41 25.83 13.68
CA PRO A 28 -6.82 25.74 14.01
C PRO A 28 -7.51 24.81 13.02
N ILE A 29 -8.23 23.82 13.55
CA ILE A 29 -9.07 22.94 12.73
C ILE A 29 -9.94 23.87 11.89
N PRO A 30 -9.87 23.82 10.54
CA PRO A 30 -10.64 24.73 9.72
C PRO A 30 -12.12 24.60 10.10
N PRO A 31 -12.84 25.73 10.27
CA PRO A 31 -14.20 25.70 10.79
C PRO A 31 -15.04 24.74 9.96
N ALA A 32 -15.75 23.84 10.63
CA ALA A 32 -16.50 22.76 9.98
C ALA A 32 -17.48 23.38 8.97
N TYR A 33 -17.23 23.13 7.69
CA TYR A 33 -17.92 23.80 6.60
C TYR A 33 -19.44 23.56 6.69
N ASP A 34 -20.17 24.66 6.82
CA ASP A 34 -21.60 24.75 7.12
C ASP A 34 -22.49 24.89 5.86
N GLY A 35 -21.87 25.22 4.72
CA GLY A 35 -22.52 25.33 3.44
C GLY A 35 -22.97 23.98 2.82
N PRO A 36 -23.57 24.02 1.62
CA PRO A 36 -24.08 22.83 0.96
C PRO A 36 -22.95 21.94 0.41
N TYR A 37 -23.26 20.65 0.30
CA TYR A 37 -22.38 19.63 -0.26
C TYR A 37 -23.00 19.03 -1.52
N ILE A 38 -22.18 18.67 -2.50
CA ILE A 38 -22.59 17.83 -3.64
C ILE A 38 -22.06 16.40 -3.48
N GLY A 39 -22.92 15.41 -3.70
CA GLY A 39 -22.61 13.98 -3.55
C GLY A 39 -22.40 13.28 -4.89
N ALA A 40 -21.34 12.49 -5.01
CA ALA A 40 -20.98 11.76 -6.22
C ALA A 40 -21.91 10.56 -6.49
N LEU A 41 -22.39 10.44 -7.73
CA LEU A 41 -23.35 9.41 -8.15
C LEU A 41 -22.71 8.25 -8.93
N TYR A 42 -21.47 8.41 -9.40
CA TYR A 42 -20.76 7.44 -10.24
C TYR A 42 -19.38 7.08 -9.67
N PRO A 43 -18.84 5.88 -9.95
CA PRO A 43 -17.59 5.38 -9.34
C PRO A 43 -16.39 6.32 -9.46
N GLN A 44 -16.28 7.03 -10.59
CA GLN A 44 -15.47 8.25 -10.69
C GLN A 44 -16.36 9.38 -11.21
N THR A 45 -16.58 10.38 -10.38
CA THR A 45 -17.28 11.62 -10.72
C THR A 45 -16.20 12.67 -10.99
N PRO A 46 -15.94 13.02 -12.27
CA PRO A 46 -14.77 13.82 -12.64
C PRO A 46 -14.88 15.27 -12.19
N ILE A 47 -13.74 15.87 -11.84
CA ILE A 47 -13.61 17.29 -11.52
C ILE A 47 -12.76 17.94 -12.61
N MET A 48 -13.26 19.04 -13.17
CA MET A 48 -12.72 19.74 -14.33
C MET A 48 -12.12 21.09 -13.93
N SER A 49 -11.11 21.57 -14.65
CA SER A 49 -10.53 22.91 -14.42
C SER A 49 -11.43 24.07 -14.86
N ASP A 50 -12.38 23.82 -15.75
CA ASP A 50 -13.39 24.75 -16.26
C ASP A 50 -14.69 23.96 -16.51
N MET A 51 -15.80 24.65 -16.72
CA MET A 51 -17.12 24.16 -17.09
C MET A 51 -17.17 23.67 -18.54
N GLU A 52 -16.25 22.77 -18.92
CA GLU A 52 -16.04 22.23 -20.27
C GLU A 52 -15.45 20.81 -20.15
N TRP A 53 -15.67 19.97 -21.16
CA TRP A 53 -15.03 18.65 -21.23
C TRP A 53 -13.67 18.75 -21.93
N PRO A 54 -12.71 17.84 -21.64
CA PRO A 54 -11.46 17.82 -22.40
C PRO A 54 -11.75 17.52 -23.87
N LYS A 55 -11.05 18.22 -24.76
CA LYS A 55 -10.95 17.82 -26.17
C LYS A 55 -10.27 16.45 -26.24
N LYS A 56 -10.54 15.67 -27.29
CA LYS A 56 -9.73 14.47 -27.57
C LYS A 56 -8.30 14.88 -27.94
N ASP A 57 -7.35 13.97 -27.80
CA ASP A 57 -5.95 14.22 -28.16
C ASP A 57 -5.78 14.60 -29.65
N GLU A 58 -6.62 14.04 -30.53
CA GLU A 58 -6.70 14.38 -31.97
C GLU A 58 -7.22 15.81 -32.24
N GLU A 59 -7.98 16.38 -31.30
CA GLU A 59 -8.63 17.69 -31.39
C GLU A 59 -7.84 18.78 -30.62
N ALA A 60 -6.89 18.38 -29.77
CA ALA A 60 -6.10 19.24 -28.91
C ALA A 60 -4.89 19.84 -29.65
N LYS A 61 -4.90 21.16 -29.88
CA LYS A 61 -3.78 21.84 -30.53
C LYS A 61 -2.65 22.07 -29.55
N LYS A 62 -1.39 22.03 -30.01
CA LYS A 62 -0.22 22.32 -29.19
C LYS A 62 -0.29 23.75 -28.63
N GLY A 63 -0.64 23.88 -27.34
CA GLY A 63 -0.88 25.16 -26.66
C GLY A 63 -2.35 25.49 -26.34
N ASP A 64 -3.30 24.60 -26.64
CA ASP A 64 -4.69 24.73 -26.17
C ASP A 64 -4.74 24.72 -24.64
N LYS A 65 -5.29 25.80 -24.04
CA LYS A 65 -5.69 25.82 -22.62
C LYS A 65 -7.11 25.27 -22.47
N GLY A 66 -7.35 24.07 -22.99
CA GLY A 66 -8.63 23.37 -22.84
C GLY A 66 -8.86 22.92 -21.39
N ALA A 67 -10.10 22.61 -21.03
CA ALA A 67 -10.40 22.05 -19.72
C ALA A 67 -9.71 20.70 -19.52
N VAL A 68 -9.03 20.54 -18.39
CA VAL A 68 -8.38 19.30 -17.99
C VAL A 68 -9.07 18.71 -16.77
N ARG A 69 -9.03 17.38 -16.65
CA ARG A 69 -9.50 16.69 -15.44
C ARG A 69 -8.46 16.88 -14.34
N ILE A 70 -8.78 17.67 -13.32
CA ILE A 70 -7.90 17.95 -12.18
C ILE A 70 -8.10 16.96 -11.02
N GLY A 71 -9.17 16.17 -11.03
CA GLY A 71 -9.40 15.16 -9.99
C GLY A 71 -10.67 14.34 -10.20
N TYR A 72 -11.13 13.70 -9.13
CA TYR A 72 -12.45 13.07 -9.05
C TYR A 72 -12.90 12.80 -7.62
N ILE A 73 -14.22 12.65 -7.47
CA ILE A 73 -14.92 12.17 -6.28
C ILE A 73 -15.37 10.72 -6.53
N ARG A 74 -15.26 9.82 -5.56
CA ARG A 74 -15.81 8.45 -5.66
C ARG A 74 -17.28 8.45 -5.27
N GLN A 75 -18.09 7.60 -5.92
CA GLN A 75 -19.49 7.39 -5.53
C GLN A 75 -19.66 7.26 -4.01
N GLY A 76 -20.63 7.97 -3.43
CA GLY A 76 -20.89 7.97 -1.99
C GLY A 76 -20.05 8.95 -1.16
N GLN A 77 -18.95 9.51 -1.71
CA GLN A 77 -18.32 10.70 -1.14
C GLN A 77 -19.06 11.98 -1.56
N LYS A 78 -18.90 13.02 -0.74
CA LYS A 78 -19.42 14.37 -0.97
C LYS A 78 -18.32 15.42 -0.77
N VAL A 79 -18.44 16.56 -1.44
CA VAL A 79 -17.51 17.71 -1.30
C VAL A 79 -18.27 19.02 -1.05
N PRO A 80 -17.65 20.00 -0.37
CA PRO A 80 -18.14 21.39 -0.31
C PRO A 80 -18.35 22.00 -1.71
N VAL A 81 -19.49 22.67 -1.92
CA VAL A 81 -19.92 23.15 -3.24
C VAL A 81 -20.59 24.54 -3.18
N ASN A 82 -20.44 25.34 -4.22
CA ASN A 82 -21.34 26.43 -4.53
C ASN A 82 -22.66 25.82 -5.07
N PRO A 83 -23.84 26.09 -4.47
CA PRO A 83 -25.10 25.48 -4.90
C PRO A 83 -25.65 26.06 -6.22
N GLU A 84 -25.08 27.15 -6.74
CA GLU A 84 -25.50 27.72 -8.02
C GLU A 84 -25.09 26.81 -9.20
N ALA A 85 -26.03 26.60 -10.12
CA ALA A 85 -25.88 25.65 -11.23
C ALA A 85 -25.70 26.39 -12.57
N HIS A 86 -24.46 26.46 -13.06
CA HIS A 86 -24.13 27.10 -14.34
C HIS A 86 -24.50 26.19 -15.51
N VAL A 87 -25.72 26.33 -16.03
CA VAL A 87 -26.23 25.51 -17.16
C VAL A 87 -25.53 25.90 -18.46
N LYS A 88 -24.93 24.91 -19.13
CA LYS A 88 -24.30 25.03 -20.46
C LYS A 88 -24.80 23.91 -21.38
N SER A 89 -24.64 24.06 -22.69
CA SER A 89 -25.00 23.03 -23.68
C SER A 89 -24.30 21.68 -23.46
N ASN A 90 -23.05 21.70 -22.96
CA ASN A 90 -22.22 20.55 -22.63
C ASN A 90 -22.63 19.83 -21.31
N CYS A 91 -23.37 20.51 -20.41
CA CYS A 91 -23.92 19.96 -19.18
C CYS A 91 -25.29 20.62 -18.87
N LYS A 92 -26.36 20.00 -19.38
CA LYS A 92 -27.75 20.45 -19.18
C LYS A 92 -28.18 20.48 -17.71
N ASP A 93 -27.56 19.63 -16.92
CA ASP A 93 -27.84 19.41 -15.50
C ASP A 93 -27.12 20.44 -14.58
N GLY A 94 -26.42 21.41 -15.19
CA GLY A 94 -25.65 22.45 -14.51
C GLY A 94 -24.23 22.03 -14.15
N TRP A 95 -23.26 22.92 -14.35
CA TRP A 95 -21.95 22.83 -13.69
C TRP A 95 -22.02 23.48 -12.32
N TYR A 96 -21.48 22.81 -11.31
CA TYR A 96 -21.35 23.31 -9.95
C TYR A 96 -19.87 23.55 -9.64
N GLU A 97 -19.56 24.72 -9.10
CA GLU A 97 -18.21 25.08 -8.65
C GLU A 97 -17.93 24.45 -7.27
N LEU A 98 -16.75 23.85 -7.09
CA LEU A 98 -16.31 23.32 -5.81
C LEU A 98 -15.61 24.42 -5.00
N VAL A 99 -15.84 24.49 -3.68
CA VAL A 99 -15.22 25.49 -2.78
C VAL A 99 -13.69 25.38 -2.76
N GLN A 100 -13.16 24.22 -3.14
CA GLN A 100 -11.72 23.93 -3.23
C GLN A 100 -11.14 24.14 -4.65
N GLY A 101 -11.94 24.68 -5.58
CA GLY A 101 -11.60 24.91 -6.98
C GLY A 101 -12.05 23.78 -7.92
N GLY A 102 -12.33 24.17 -9.17
CA GLY A 102 -12.80 23.27 -10.23
C GLY A 102 -14.31 23.02 -10.23
N PHE A 103 -14.77 22.31 -11.24
CA PHE A 103 -16.20 22.16 -11.57
C PHE A 103 -16.62 20.71 -11.73
N VAL A 104 -17.86 20.41 -11.35
CA VAL A 104 -18.50 19.10 -11.55
C VAL A 104 -19.85 19.26 -12.25
N CYS A 105 -20.13 18.42 -13.26
CA CYS A 105 -21.40 18.42 -13.97
C CYS A 105 -22.47 17.63 -13.21
N GLY A 106 -23.65 18.21 -13.00
CA GLY A 106 -24.80 17.64 -12.27
C GLY A 106 -25.31 16.30 -12.81
N ARG A 107 -24.93 15.92 -14.04
CA ARG A 107 -25.14 14.56 -14.57
C ARG A 107 -24.52 13.47 -13.69
N TYR A 108 -23.42 13.79 -13.01
CA TYR A 108 -22.61 12.83 -12.25
C TYR A 108 -22.64 13.06 -10.74
N ALA A 109 -23.22 14.18 -10.27
CA ALA A 109 -23.23 14.60 -8.87
C ALA A 109 -24.57 15.28 -8.51
N SER A 110 -25.04 15.14 -7.26
CA SER A 110 -26.32 15.73 -6.82
C SER A 110 -26.22 16.45 -5.48
N LEU A 111 -26.91 17.58 -5.35
CA LEU A 111 -27.14 18.25 -4.06
C LEU A 111 -28.09 17.45 -3.15
N ASP A 112 -28.94 16.58 -3.72
CA ASP A 112 -29.76 15.66 -2.93
C ASP A 112 -28.93 14.46 -2.43
N LEU A 113 -28.45 14.57 -1.20
CA LEU A 113 -27.77 13.48 -0.49
C LEU A 113 -28.72 12.33 -0.09
N LYS A 114 -30.02 12.39 -0.42
CA LYS A 114 -30.94 11.24 -0.36
C LYS A 114 -31.00 10.46 -1.68
N HIS A 115 -30.40 10.95 -2.75
CA HIS A 115 -30.47 10.34 -4.07
C HIS A 115 -29.98 8.87 -4.05
N PRO A 116 -30.71 7.91 -4.66
CA PRO A 116 -30.43 6.48 -4.49
C PRO A 116 -28.98 6.07 -4.83
N ARG A 117 -28.38 6.60 -5.90
CA ARG A 117 -26.98 6.27 -6.25
C ARG A 117 -25.94 6.78 -5.24
N PHE A 118 -26.23 7.87 -4.53
CA PHE A 118 -25.37 8.37 -3.47
C PHE A 118 -25.52 7.51 -2.21
N ARG A 119 -26.76 7.28 -1.76
CA ARG A 119 -27.07 6.42 -0.60
C ARG A 119 -26.62 4.97 -0.75
N LEU A 120 -26.60 4.46 -1.99
CA LEU A 120 -26.11 3.13 -2.34
C LEU A 120 -24.63 3.11 -2.78
N GLY A 121 -23.88 4.20 -2.58
CA GLY A 121 -22.42 4.15 -2.70
C GLY A 121 -21.77 3.23 -1.66
N PRO A 122 -20.46 2.97 -1.78
CA PRO A 122 -19.64 2.53 -0.66
C PRO A 122 -19.52 3.63 0.41
N HIS A 123 -19.08 3.28 1.60
CA HIS A 123 -18.69 4.27 2.60
C HIS A 123 -17.47 5.11 2.14
N MET A 124 -17.32 6.31 2.73
CA MET A 124 -16.19 7.19 2.45
C MET A 124 -14.89 6.61 3.03
N PRO A 125 -13.74 6.73 2.34
CA PRO A 125 -12.47 6.23 2.86
C PRO A 125 -12.05 6.93 4.16
N SER A 126 -11.42 6.18 5.05
CA SER A 126 -10.82 6.70 6.27
C SER A 126 -9.51 7.45 5.97
N MET A 127 -9.47 8.74 6.33
CA MET A 127 -8.27 9.58 6.21
C MET A 127 -7.38 9.56 7.45
N THR A 128 -7.78 8.88 8.53
CA THR A 128 -7.02 8.80 9.79
C THR A 128 -6.16 7.54 9.86
N THR A 129 -6.69 6.38 9.46
CA THR A 129 -6.01 5.07 9.55
C THR A 129 -5.00 4.81 8.43
N PRO A 130 -4.01 3.89 8.62
CA PRO A 130 -3.06 3.50 7.58
C PRO A 130 -3.72 2.85 6.34
N LEU A 131 -4.93 2.32 6.50
CA LEU A 131 -5.76 1.72 5.47
C LEU A 131 -7.02 2.58 5.29
N PRO A 132 -7.38 3.00 4.06
CA PRO A 132 -8.60 3.78 3.80
C PRO A 132 -9.89 2.96 3.93
N TYR A 133 -9.81 1.64 3.72
CA TYR A 133 -10.94 0.71 3.76
C TYR A 133 -10.59 -0.54 4.59
N GLU A 134 -11.58 -1.38 4.86
CA GLU A 134 -11.33 -2.77 5.22
C GLU A 134 -11.05 -3.61 3.97
N TYR A 135 -10.29 -4.70 4.13
CA TYR A 135 -9.87 -5.56 3.02
C TYR A 135 -10.20 -7.03 3.30
N GLY A 136 -10.56 -7.75 2.25
CA GLY A 136 -10.84 -9.18 2.28
C GLY A 136 -9.92 -9.94 1.34
N TYR A 137 -9.48 -11.14 1.75
CA TYR A 137 -8.66 -12.06 0.97
C TYR A 137 -9.49 -13.25 0.52
N ASN A 138 -9.55 -13.51 -0.80
CA ASN A 138 -10.26 -14.66 -1.35
C ASN A 138 -9.48 -15.97 -1.13
N VAL A 139 -10.05 -16.89 -0.33
CA VAL A 139 -9.37 -18.12 0.10
C VAL A 139 -9.42 -19.27 -0.91
N ALA A 140 -10.23 -19.17 -1.97
CA ALA A 140 -10.48 -20.28 -2.89
C ALA A 140 -10.69 -19.84 -4.35
N HIS A 141 -10.40 -20.75 -5.28
CA HIS A 141 -10.63 -20.52 -6.71
C HIS A 141 -12.14 -20.52 -7.04
N GLY A 142 -12.51 -19.83 -8.12
CA GLY A 142 -13.87 -19.79 -8.65
C GLY A 142 -14.87 -18.92 -7.89
N THR A 143 -14.48 -18.34 -6.75
CA THR A 143 -15.37 -17.54 -5.89
C THR A 143 -16.04 -16.46 -6.74
N PRO A 144 -17.37 -16.53 -6.95
CA PRO A 144 -18.06 -15.56 -7.76
C PRO A 144 -18.17 -14.23 -7.02
N LEU A 145 -17.84 -13.15 -7.73
CA LEU A 145 -18.08 -11.78 -7.32
C LEU A 145 -19.29 -11.29 -8.13
N TYR A 146 -20.44 -11.12 -7.49
CA TYR A 146 -21.73 -10.89 -8.14
C TYR A 146 -22.06 -9.41 -8.34
N ARG A 147 -22.76 -9.08 -9.44
CA ARG A 147 -23.40 -7.78 -9.70
C ARG A 147 -24.67 -7.57 -8.85
N THR A 148 -25.38 -8.67 -8.56
CA THR A 148 -26.66 -8.70 -7.84
C THR A 148 -26.80 -10.02 -7.10
N TYR A 149 -27.47 -10.04 -5.93
CA TYR A 149 -27.68 -11.28 -5.16
C TYR A 149 -28.43 -12.34 -5.97
N PRO A 150 -27.84 -13.52 -6.27
CA PRO A 150 -28.53 -14.59 -6.99
C PRO A 150 -29.74 -15.12 -6.20
N SER A 151 -30.68 -15.79 -6.86
CA SER A 151 -31.61 -16.71 -6.19
C SER A 151 -30.87 -17.92 -5.62
N ARG A 152 -31.51 -18.68 -4.73
CA ARG A 152 -30.93 -19.93 -4.18
C ARG A 152 -30.64 -20.96 -5.29
N GLU A 153 -31.47 -21.00 -6.33
CA GLU A 153 -31.32 -21.93 -7.45
C GLU A 153 -30.18 -21.51 -8.38
N GLU A 154 -30.10 -20.23 -8.76
CA GLU A 154 -28.94 -19.70 -9.50
C GLU A 154 -27.65 -19.89 -8.71
N ARG A 155 -27.67 -19.66 -7.39
CA ARG A 155 -26.50 -19.87 -6.54
C ARG A 155 -26.03 -21.32 -6.58
N LEU A 156 -26.94 -22.30 -6.50
CA LEU A 156 -26.58 -23.73 -6.62
C LEU A 156 -26.01 -24.10 -8.01
N LYS A 157 -26.43 -23.42 -9.08
CA LYS A 157 -25.87 -23.60 -10.44
C LYS A 157 -24.48 -22.95 -10.58
N LEU A 158 -24.28 -21.78 -9.98
CA LEU A 158 -23.06 -20.97 -10.10
C LEU A 158 -21.98 -21.36 -9.07
N GLU A 159 -22.37 -22.02 -7.99
CA GLU A 159 -21.54 -22.52 -6.89
C GLU A 159 -21.87 -23.99 -6.59
N PRO A 160 -21.58 -24.94 -7.51
CA PRO A 160 -22.01 -26.33 -7.40
C PRO A 160 -21.47 -27.07 -6.16
N TRP A 161 -20.40 -26.57 -5.55
CA TRP A 161 -19.88 -27.03 -4.25
C TRP A 161 -20.83 -26.81 -3.06
N LEU A 162 -21.90 -26.02 -3.22
CA LEU A 162 -22.97 -25.85 -2.23
C LEU A 162 -24.03 -26.96 -2.30
N ALA A 163 -24.01 -27.81 -3.33
CA ALA A 163 -24.88 -28.97 -3.38
C ALA A 163 -24.50 -29.98 -2.28
N PRO A 164 -25.47 -30.58 -1.57
CA PRO A 164 -25.17 -31.57 -0.54
C PRO A 164 -24.50 -32.79 -1.17
N LYS A 165 -23.29 -33.12 -0.71
CA LYS A 165 -22.57 -34.31 -1.19
C LYS A 165 -23.43 -35.56 -0.95
N PRO A 166 -23.51 -36.50 -1.91
CA PRO A 166 -24.21 -37.76 -1.70
C PRO A 166 -23.57 -38.50 -0.51
N LYS A 167 -24.39 -39.12 0.34
CA LYS A 167 -23.88 -39.97 1.42
C LYS A 167 -23.05 -41.11 0.78
N PRO A 168 -21.86 -41.44 1.31
CA PRO A 168 -21.14 -42.61 0.84
C PRO A 168 -22.04 -43.85 0.99
N LYS A 169 -22.13 -44.66 -0.05
CA LYS A 169 -22.77 -45.98 0.09
C LYS A 169 -22.00 -46.76 1.16
N PRO A 170 -22.67 -47.47 2.09
CA PRO A 170 -21.97 -48.39 2.96
C PRO A 170 -21.19 -49.38 2.09
N LYS A 171 -19.93 -49.64 2.44
CA LYS A 171 -19.19 -50.75 1.85
C LYS A 171 -19.98 -52.04 2.12
N PRO A 172 -20.04 -53.00 1.17
CA PRO A 172 -20.37 -54.37 1.51
C PRO A 172 -19.48 -54.81 2.67
N ARG A 173 -20.06 -55.49 3.65
CA ARG A 173 -19.31 -56.10 4.74
C ARG A 173 -18.78 -57.43 4.19
N GLU A 174 -17.47 -57.53 4.05
CA GLU A 174 -16.82 -58.83 3.84
C GLU A 174 -17.06 -59.68 5.09
N GLU A 175 -17.42 -60.94 4.89
CA GLU A 175 -17.79 -61.85 5.98
C GLU A 175 -16.50 -62.47 6.55
N GLU A 176 -16.12 -62.05 7.75
CA GLU A 176 -14.99 -62.58 8.50
C GLU A 176 -15.37 -63.95 9.06
N GLU A 177 -14.75 -65.04 8.57
CA GLU A 177 -14.84 -66.36 9.20
C GLU A 177 -14.06 -66.35 10.53
N GLU A 178 -14.70 -66.82 11.61
CA GLU A 178 -14.06 -66.93 12.93
C GLU A 178 -13.12 -68.15 12.97
N GLU A 179 -11.81 -67.95 13.12
CA GLU A 179 -10.90 -68.99 13.63
C GLU A 179 -10.11 -68.50 14.87
N THR A 180 -9.86 -69.43 15.79
CA THR A 180 -9.79 -69.13 17.22
C THR A 180 -8.42 -68.70 17.75
N ALA A 181 -8.48 -67.64 18.56
CA ALA A 181 -7.58 -67.23 19.65
C ALA A 181 -6.45 -68.18 20.11
N SER A 182 -5.29 -67.59 20.40
CA SER A 182 -4.60 -67.81 21.68
C SER A 182 -3.91 -66.53 22.17
N TYR A 183 -3.75 -66.38 23.49
CA TYR A 183 -2.96 -65.32 24.12
C TYR A 183 -1.64 -65.91 24.61
N GLY A 184 -0.56 -65.15 24.52
CA GLY A 184 0.74 -65.49 25.11
C GLY A 184 1.50 -64.22 25.47
N ASP A 185 1.81 -64.06 26.75
CA ASP A 185 2.67 -62.97 27.23
C ASP A 185 4.14 -63.25 26.89
N GLU A 186 4.87 -62.26 26.39
CA GLU A 186 6.27 -62.09 26.81
C GLU A 186 6.75 -60.65 26.70
N GLN A 187 7.62 -60.25 27.63
CA GLN A 187 8.12 -58.88 27.80
C GLN A 187 9.65 -58.91 27.69
N LEU A 188 10.21 -58.34 26.62
CA LEU A 188 11.66 -58.09 26.52
C LEU A 188 11.97 -56.72 25.92
N ASP A 189 13.09 -56.16 26.41
CA ASP A 189 13.57 -54.80 26.17
C ASP A 189 14.88 -54.84 25.37
N ALA A 190 14.97 -54.07 24.28
CA ALA A 190 16.19 -53.80 23.53
C ALA A 190 15.99 -52.60 22.59
N GLY A 191 16.93 -51.64 22.61
CA GLY A 191 16.91 -50.49 21.70
C GLY A 191 18.02 -50.54 20.63
N ALA A 192 17.79 -49.91 19.49
CA ALA A 192 18.84 -49.34 18.61
C ALA A 192 18.21 -48.55 17.44
N ILE A 193 18.75 -47.36 17.16
CA ILE A 193 18.50 -46.56 15.95
C ILE A 193 19.66 -46.83 14.98
N PRO A 194 19.41 -47.09 13.68
CA PRO A 194 19.72 -46.02 12.71
C PRO A 194 18.76 -45.91 11.50
N LEU A 195 18.43 -44.67 11.15
CA LEU A 195 18.10 -44.32 9.76
C LEU A 195 19.35 -44.55 8.89
N THR A 196 19.16 -45.00 7.65
CA THR A 196 20.19 -44.92 6.61
C THR A 196 19.64 -44.18 5.38
N LEU A 197 20.53 -43.45 4.70
CA LEU A 197 20.19 -42.50 3.64
C LEU A 197 20.55 -43.10 2.27
N ALA A 198 19.56 -43.36 1.42
CA ALA A 198 19.79 -43.68 0.02
C ALA A 198 19.93 -42.38 -0.80
N LYS A 199 21.07 -42.20 -1.47
CA LYS A 199 21.39 -41.02 -2.29
C LYS A 199 21.61 -41.45 -3.74
N ALA A 200 20.79 -40.97 -4.66
CA ALA A 200 20.93 -41.21 -6.09
C ALA A 200 21.01 -39.88 -6.86
N THR A 201 22.04 -39.74 -7.68
CA THR A 201 22.30 -38.57 -8.54
C THR A 201 21.72 -38.77 -9.94
N SER A 202 21.17 -37.70 -10.52
CA SER A 202 21.38 -37.40 -11.94
C SER A 202 21.33 -35.89 -12.16
N THR A 203 21.92 -35.42 -13.26
CA THR A 203 21.93 -34.01 -13.67
C THR A 203 21.55 -33.93 -15.13
N THR A 204 20.44 -33.29 -15.44
CA THR A 204 20.01 -33.03 -16.83
C THR A 204 19.41 -31.63 -16.90
N THR A 205 20.02 -30.77 -17.72
CA THR A 205 19.41 -29.51 -18.15
C THR A 205 18.30 -29.80 -19.14
N ILE A 206 17.09 -29.29 -18.91
CA ILE A 206 15.98 -29.40 -19.86
C ILE A 206 15.61 -28.00 -20.33
N THR A 207 15.86 -27.74 -21.61
CA THR A 207 15.42 -26.54 -22.33
C THR A 207 13.93 -26.63 -22.61
N SER A 208 13.20 -25.51 -22.52
CA SER A 208 11.78 -25.47 -22.85
C SER A 208 11.52 -25.56 -24.36
N THR A 209 10.87 -26.64 -24.79
CA THR A 209 10.24 -26.75 -26.12
C THR A 209 8.84 -27.35 -26.02
N THR A 210 7.91 -26.84 -26.83
CA THR A 210 6.47 -26.95 -26.59
C THR A 210 5.82 -28.19 -27.23
N THR A 211 6.15 -29.39 -26.76
CA THR A 211 5.34 -30.61 -26.97
C THR A 211 5.64 -31.68 -25.92
N ASP A 212 4.60 -32.38 -25.44
CA ASP A 212 4.76 -33.58 -24.61
C ASP A 212 5.36 -34.74 -25.46
N PRO A 213 6.52 -35.31 -25.07
CA PRO A 213 7.12 -36.45 -25.80
C PRO A 213 6.47 -37.81 -25.53
N PHE A 214 5.59 -37.94 -24.53
CA PHE A 214 5.07 -39.24 -24.07
C PHE A 214 3.58 -39.47 -24.29
N GLY A 215 2.80 -38.45 -24.64
CA GLY A 215 1.39 -38.58 -25.02
C GLY A 215 0.47 -38.98 -23.87
N LEU A 216 0.88 -38.74 -22.62
CA LEU A 216 0.03 -38.92 -21.44
C LEU A 216 -0.81 -37.64 -21.27
N GLY A 217 -1.73 -37.45 -22.22
CA GLY A 217 -2.61 -36.29 -22.25
C GLY A 217 -3.41 -36.15 -20.97
N VAL A 218 -3.70 -34.89 -20.60
CA VAL A 218 -4.74 -34.60 -19.62
C VAL A 218 -6.04 -35.28 -20.05
N ASP A 219 -6.73 -35.94 -19.13
CA ASP A 219 -8.00 -36.58 -19.42
C ASP A 219 -8.96 -35.58 -20.08
N GLU A 220 -9.59 -35.93 -21.20
CA GLU A 220 -10.50 -35.01 -21.90
C GLU A 220 -11.65 -34.54 -20.98
N ALA A 221 -11.98 -35.34 -19.97
CA ALA A 221 -12.91 -35.00 -18.90
C ALA A 221 -12.42 -33.86 -17.98
N GLU A 222 -11.12 -33.80 -17.64
CA GLU A 222 -10.55 -32.66 -16.89
C GLU A 222 -10.40 -31.42 -17.79
N ALA A 223 -10.08 -31.62 -19.08
CA ALA A 223 -10.02 -30.54 -20.05
C ALA A 223 -11.38 -29.85 -20.27
N GLN A 224 -12.49 -30.62 -20.26
CA GLN A 224 -13.86 -30.07 -20.31
C GLN A 224 -14.32 -29.45 -18.98
N GLN A 225 -13.69 -29.77 -17.85
CA GLN A 225 -14.07 -29.22 -16.56
C GLN A 225 -13.72 -27.71 -16.50
N PRO A 226 -14.63 -26.82 -16.04
CA PRO A 226 -14.32 -25.41 -15.84
C PRO A 226 -13.12 -25.22 -14.91
N TRP A 227 -12.19 -24.32 -15.25
CA TRP A 227 -10.90 -24.13 -14.56
C TRP A 227 -11.02 -24.13 -13.04
N TYR A 228 -12.03 -23.44 -12.50
CA TYR A 228 -12.23 -23.25 -11.08
C TYR A 228 -12.76 -24.46 -10.30
N LEU A 229 -13.04 -25.59 -10.98
CA LEU A 229 -13.39 -26.87 -10.37
C LEU A 229 -12.26 -27.91 -10.50
N ARG A 230 -11.22 -27.61 -11.30
CA ARG A 230 -10.02 -28.46 -11.44
C ARG A 230 -9.21 -28.46 -10.14
N GLN A 231 -8.48 -29.53 -9.91
CA GLN A 231 -7.47 -29.58 -8.86
C GLN A 231 -6.17 -28.97 -9.40
N TYR A 232 -5.47 -28.22 -8.55
CA TYR A 232 -4.17 -27.63 -8.84
C TYR A 232 -3.18 -28.12 -7.79
N ASP A 233 -2.00 -28.53 -8.23
CA ASP A 233 -0.90 -29.15 -7.48
C ASP A 233 -0.11 -28.16 -6.59
N GLY A 234 -0.81 -27.16 -6.05
CA GLY A 234 -0.24 -26.04 -5.29
C GLY A 234 0.00 -24.77 -6.11
N GLY A 235 0.01 -24.87 -7.44
CA GLY A 235 0.11 -23.73 -8.35
C GLY A 235 -1.15 -22.83 -8.38
N LYS A 236 -0.96 -21.59 -8.83
CA LYS A 236 -2.05 -20.73 -9.34
C LYS A 236 -2.42 -21.17 -10.77
N PRO A 237 -3.69 -21.02 -11.19
CA PRO A 237 -4.12 -21.33 -12.55
C PRO A 237 -3.48 -20.39 -13.58
N GLN A 238 -3.06 -20.95 -14.71
CA GLN A 238 -2.64 -20.20 -15.89
C GLN A 238 -3.89 -19.80 -16.70
N ILE A 239 -4.44 -18.63 -16.37
CA ILE A 239 -5.66 -18.03 -16.97
C ILE A 239 -5.54 -16.50 -16.91
N THR A 240 -6.29 -15.79 -17.73
CA THR A 240 -6.29 -14.31 -17.82
C THR A 240 -7.46 -13.66 -17.07
N LEU A 241 -7.30 -12.39 -16.67
CA LEU A 241 -8.33 -11.54 -16.07
C LEU A 241 -9.57 -11.37 -16.96
N ASP A 242 -9.41 -11.58 -18.26
CA ASP A 242 -10.49 -11.61 -19.24
C ASP A 242 -11.28 -12.92 -19.20
N GLU A 243 -10.62 -14.07 -19.08
CA GLU A 243 -11.26 -15.38 -18.78
C GLU A 243 -11.87 -15.45 -17.36
N LEU A 244 -11.49 -14.53 -16.47
CA LEU A 244 -12.15 -14.35 -15.17
C LEU A 244 -13.46 -13.56 -15.26
N LYS A 245 -13.75 -12.85 -16.37
CA LYS A 245 -14.99 -12.05 -16.51
C LYS A 245 -16.22 -12.96 -16.48
N GLY A 246 -17.26 -12.51 -15.77
CA GLY A 246 -18.50 -13.27 -15.62
C GLY A 246 -19.67 -12.70 -16.44
N GLU A 247 -20.54 -13.60 -16.88
CA GLU A 247 -21.82 -13.29 -17.50
C GLU A 247 -22.97 -13.18 -16.49
N GLY A 248 -24.08 -12.56 -16.91
CA GLY A 248 -25.31 -12.46 -16.12
C GLY A 248 -25.08 -11.86 -14.72
N PRO A 249 -25.43 -12.57 -13.63
CA PRO A 249 -25.28 -12.06 -12.27
C PRO A 249 -23.82 -12.06 -11.77
N VAL A 250 -22.89 -12.78 -12.39
CA VAL A 250 -21.48 -12.83 -11.95
C VAL A 250 -20.68 -11.75 -12.66
N ALA A 251 -20.02 -10.84 -11.94
CA ALA A 251 -19.10 -9.85 -12.53
C ALA A 251 -17.74 -10.44 -12.88
N ARG A 252 -17.14 -11.21 -11.96
CA ARG A 252 -15.84 -11.85 -12.09
C ARG A 252 -15.82 -13.15 -11.26
N ARG A 253 -15.11 -14.19 -11.67
CA ARG A 253 -14.72 -15.31 -10.78
C ARG A 253 -13.32 -15.07 -10.27
N MET A 254 -13.13 -15.07 -8.95
CA MET A 254 -11.84 -14.73 -8.34
C MET A 254 -10.92 -15.94 -8.20
N VAL A 255 -9.63 -15.71 -8.42
CA VAL A 255 -8.56 -16.68 -8.10
C VAL A 255 -8.23 -16.57 -6.62
N LYS A 256 -7.87 -17.68 -5.97
CA LYS A 256 -7.31 -17.68 -4.61
C LYS A 256 -6.10 -16.74 -4.56
N GLY A 257 -6.07 -15.82 -3.61
CA GLY A 257 -5.03 -14.78 -3.55
C GLY A 257 -5.51 -13.38 -3.91
N PHE A 258 -6.68 -13.24 -4.56
CA PHE A 258 -7.25 -11.93 -4.88
C PHE A 258 -7.69 -11.19 -3.61
N PHE A 259 -7.52 -9.87 -3.60
CA PHE A 259 -7.99 -9.00 -2.53
C PHE A 259 -9.15 -8.12 -3.01
N VAL A 260 -10.16 -7.98 -2.15
CA VAL A 260 -11.35 -7.14 -2.34
C VAL A 260 -11.41 -6.04 -1.29
N GLY A 261 -11.89 -4.86 -1.66
CA GLY A 261 -12.18 -3.77 -0.72
C GLY A 261 -13.56 -4.01 -0.10
N LEU A 262 -13.67 -4.01 1.23
CA LEU A 262 -14.92 -4.34 1.94
C LEU A 262 -15.69 -3.05 2.30
N ASP A 263 -16.95 -2.95 1.86
CA ASP A 263 -17.86 -1.85 2.21
C ASP A 263 -18.67 -2.17 3.47
N LYS A 264 -19.28 -3.38 3.53
CA LYS A 264 -20.05 -3.87 4.69
C LYS A 264 -20.42 -5.34 4.55
N GLU A 265 -20.70 -5.99 5.67
CA GLU A 265 -21.43 -7.26 5.69
C GLU A 265 -22.92 -7.01 5.42
N MET A 266 -23.56 -7.91 4.67
CA MET A 266 -24.99 -7.94 4.39
C MET A 266 -25.54 -9.35 4.64
N SER A 267 -26.77 -9.46 5.11
CA SER A 267 -27.53 -10.73 5.12
C SER A 267 -28.74 -10.61 4.18
N GLU A 268 -28.81 -11.46 3.17
CA GLU A 268 -29.82 -11.39 2.11
C GLU A 268 -30.16 -12.79 1.59
N LYS A 269 -31.45 -13.06 1.35
CA LYS A 269 -32.01 -14.37 0.94
C LYS A 269 -31.53 -15.55 1.81
N GLY A 270 -31.27 -15.31 3.11
CA GLY A 270 -30.75 -16.31 4.04
C GLY A 270 -29.28 -16.69 3.86
N SER A 271 -28.51 -15.91 3.09
CA SER A 271 -27.04 -16.03 2.98
C SER A 271 -26.36 -14.75 3.50
N ARG A 272 -25.15 -14.90 4.06
CA ARG A 272 -24.27 -13.78 4.41
C ARG A 272 -23.39 -13.43 3.21
N TRP A 273 -23.17 -12.15 3.01
CA TRP A 273 -22.43 -11.59 1.87
C TRP A 273 -21.51 -10.47 2.33
N TRP A 274 -20.32 -10.38 1.74
CA TRP A 274 -19.54 -9.15 1.74
C TRP A 274 -19.98 -8.29 0.56
N ARG A 275 -20.39 -7.04 0.82
CA ARG A 275 -20.49 -6.01 -0.20
C ARG A 275 -19.11 -5.38 -0.37
N THR A 276 -18.63 -5.26 -1.60
CA THR A 276 -17.35 -4.62 -1.89
C THR A 276 -17.50 -3.12 -2.14
N THR A 277 -16.39 -2.40 -2.01
CA THR A 277 -16.24 -0.98 -2.34
C THR A 277 -16.40 -0.68 -3.84
N ALA A 278 -16.43 -1.72 -4.69
CA ALA A 278 -16.82 -1.67 -6.10
C ALA A 278 -18.34 -1.87 -6.33
N ASN A 279 -19.14 -1.93 -5.26
CA ASN A 279 -20.58 -2.25 -5.25
C ASN A 279 -20.92 -3.67 -5.75
N LEU A 280 -19.98 -4.62 -5.65
CA LEU A 280 -20.21 -6.04 -5.97
C LEU A 280 -20.41 -6.87 -4.69
N TYR A 281 -20.76 -8.15 -4.83
CA TYR A 281 -21.09 -9.02 -3.70
C TYR A 281 -20.31 -10.34 -3.74
N ALA A 282 -19.56 -10.66 -2.68
CA ALA A 282 -18.82 -11.91 -2.53
C ALA A 282 -19.45 -12.79 -1.42
N PRO A 283 -19.50 -14.12 -1.57
CA PRO A 283 -19.92 -15.03 -0.50
C PRO A 283 -19.09 -14.82 0.78
N TYR A 284 -19.76 -14.67 1.93
CA TYR A 284 -19.08 -14.36 3.20
C TYR A 284 -18.00 -15.40 3.55
N GLU A 285 -18.33 -16.68 3.40
CA GLU A 285 -17.48 -17.83 3.73
C GLU A 285 -16.27 -18.02 2.79
N ARG A 286 -16.20 -17.26 1.69
CA ARG A 286 -15.07 -17.29 0.74
C ARG A 286 -14.04 -16.19 0.95
N ILE A 287 -14.31 -15.23 1.85
CA ILE A 287 -13.45 -14.06 2.08
C ILE A 287 -12.97 -14.04 3.53
N TYR A 288 -11.65 -14.12 3.72
CA TYR A 288 -11.01 -13.90 5.01
C TYR A 288 -10.72 -12.40 5.20
N ARG A 289 -11.27 -11.78 6.24
CA ARG A 289 -11.03 -10.36 6.57
C ARG A 289 -9.56 -10.15 6.97
N HIS A 290 -8.87 -9.26 6.27
CA HIS A 290 -7.47 -8.94 6.50
C HIS A 290 -7.33 -7.97 7.68
N ASN A 291 -6.96 -8.50 8.85
CA ASN A 291 -7.17 -7.81 10.13
C ASN A 291 -6.07 -6.81 10.55
N SER A 292 -4.98 -6.63 9.79
CA SER A 292 -3.92 -5.66 10.13
C SER A 292 -2.96 -5.31 9.00
N ALA A 293 -2.81 -4.02 8.70
CA ALA A 293 -1.63 -3.51 8.01
C ALA A 293 -0.33 -3.83 8.78
N SER A 294 0.81 -3.75 8.10
CA SER A 294 2.11 -3.77 8.79
C SER A 294 2.20 -2.64 9.83
N ARG A 295 2.78 -2.95 10.99
CA ARG A 295 3.12 -1.97 12.04
C ARG A 295 4.45 -1.26 11.77
N PHE A 296 5.19 -1.67 10.74
CA PHE A 296 6.39 -0.96 10.32
C PHE A 296 6.01 0.45 9.82
N HIS A 297 6.82 1.42 10.22
CA HIS A 297 6.87 2.75 9.64
C HIS A 297 8.33 3.23 9.64
N GLY A 298 8.65 4.15 8.74
CA GLY A 298 9.92 4.85 8.70
C GLY A 298 10.08 5.86 9.84
N VAL A 299 11.08 6.73 9.71
CA VAL A 299 11.41 7.76 10.69
C VAL A 299 11.43 9.15 10.06
N TRP A 300 10.70 10.10 10.65
CA TRP A 300 10.89 11.52 10.39
C TRP A 300 12.21 11.97 11.01
N LEU A 301 13.07 12.59 10.21
CA LEU A 301 14.41 13.07 10.59
C LEU A 301 14.37 14.51 11.13
N ASP A 302 13.23 15.17 10.97
CA ASP A 302 13.01 16.57 11.29
C ASP A 302 12.27 16.72 12.63
N GLU A 303 13.03 16.84 13.71
CA GLU A 303 12.54 16.73 15.11
C GLU A 303 11.59 17.88 15.52
N GLU A 304 11.52 18.96 14.73
CA GLU A 304 10.58 20.06 14.96
C GLU A 304 9.13 19.77 14.50
N ARG A 305 8.92 18.78 13.61
CA ARG A 305 7.60 18.53 13.00
C ARG A 305 6.55 18.05 14.00
N PRO A 306 5.28 18.49 13.89
CA PRO A 306 4.18 17.97 14.71
C PRO A 306 4.03 16.45 14.64
N GLU A 307 4.24 15.83 13.48
CA GLU A 307 4.19 14.37 13.31
C GLU A 307 5.34 13.64 14.02
N ALA A 308 6.57 14.18 13.96
CA ALA A 308 7.71 13.64 14.68
C ALA A 308 7.52 13.76 16.20
N LYS A 309 7.04 14.91 16.66
CA LYS A 309 6.67 15.16 18.06
C LYS A 309 5.55 14.23 18.53
N ALA A 310 4.50 14.03 17.73
CA ALA A 310 3.40 13.11 18.05
C ALA A 310 3.87 11.64 18.11
N LEU A 311 4.70 11.19 17.17
CA LEU A 311 5.31 9.85 17.22
C LEU A 311 6.21 9.67 18.45
N ALA A 312 7.00 10.69 18.82
CA ALA A 312 7.77 10.68 20.05
C ALA A 312 6.86 10.59 21.29
N THR A 313 5.81 11.42 21.39
CA THR A 313 4.84 11.36 22.48
C THR A 313 4.13 10.01 22.58
N VAL A 314 3.77 9.38 21.44
CA VAL A 314 3.18 8.04 21.43
C VAL A 314 4.18 6.96 21.84
N ALA A 315 5.46 7.06 21.44
CA ALA A 315 6.50 6.16 21.91
C ALA A 315 6.74 6.30 23.43
N THR A 316 6.75 7.53 23.97
CA THR A 316 6.80 7.80 25.41
C THR A 316 5.57 7.25 26.13
N ALA A 317 4.36 7.47 25.59
CA ALA A 317 3.12 6.96 26.17
C ALA A 317 3.05 5.42 26.15
N ALA A 318 3.58 4.78 25.09
CA ALA A 318 3.68 3.32 25.01
C ALA A 318 4.71 2.75 25.99
N ALA A 319 5.81 3.46 26.25
CA ALA A 319 6.77 3.10 27.29
C ALA A 319 6.16 3.24 28.69
N ILE A 320 5.44 4.33 28.96
CA ILE A 320 4.71 4.54 30.23
C ILE A 320 3.61 3.48 30.42
N ALA A 321 2.85 3.14 29.38
CA ALA A 321 1.82 2.10 29.43
C ALA A 321 2.38 0.67 29.56
N ALA A 322 3.68 0.47 29.33
CA ALA A 322 4.38 -0.79 29.59
C ALA A 322 5.04 -0.83 30.99
N ASP A 323 5.19 0.31 31.67
CA ASP A 323 5.78 0.40 33.00
C ASP A 323 4.73 0.28 34.11
N ALA A 324 4.51 -0.96 34.53
CA ALA A 324 4.00 -1.30 35.86
C ALA A 324 5.08 -2.06 36.67
N GLY A 325 6.34 -1.60 36.61
CA GLY A 325 7.45 -2.18 37.37
C GLY A 325 8.79 -2.33 36.63
N VAL A 326 9.03 -1.59 35.54
CA VAL A 326 10.29 -1.62 34.78
C VAL A 326 10.86 -0.20 34.67
N PRO A 327 11.98 0.12 35.35
CA PRO A 327 12.45 1.49 35.45
C PRO A 327 12.72 2.10 34.07
N ALA A 328 12.26 3.35 33.89
CA ALA A 328 12.40 4.10 32.65
C ALA A 328 13.84 4.03 32.10
N PRO A 329 14.02 3.81 30.78
CA PRO A 329 15.35 3.66 30.21
C PRO A 329 16.18 4.92 30.48
N PRO A 330 17.45 4.79 30.88
CA PRO A 330 18.29 5.95 31.17
C PRO A 330 18.40 6.82 29.92
N LEU A 331 18.43 8.14 30.13
CA LEU A 331 18.72 9.13 29.09
C LEU A 331 20.16 8.97 28.61
N THR A 332 20.38 8.00 27.72
CA THR A 332 21.66 7.79 27.05
C THR A 332 21.95 9.01 26.17
N THR A 333 23.11 9.60 26.37
CA THR A 333 23.61 10.70 25.55
C THR A 333 23.90 10.18 24.15
N ARG A 334 22.90 10.29 23.26
CA ARG A 334 23.00 9.85 21.86
C ARG A 334 24.22 10.49 21.20
N LYS A 335 24.99 9.67 20.50
CA LYS A 335 26.12 10.10 19.68
C LYS A 335 25.64 10.95 18.52
N ALA A 336 26.46 11.91 18.12
CA ALA A 336 26.18 12.74 16.96
C ALA A 336 26.06 11.88 15.68
N THR A 337 25.05 12.18 14.86
CA THR A 337 24.83 11.61 13.52
C THR A 337 24.87 12.73 12.49
N PRO A 338 26.06 13.33 12.25
CA PRO A 338 26.20 14.50 11.38
C PRO A 338 25.76 14.18 9.96
N ASP A 339 24.98 15.09 9.36
CA ASP A 339 24.47 14.94 7.99
C ASP A 339 23.76 13.58 7.75
N LEU A 340 23.01 13.10 8.75
CA LEU A 340 22.24 11.85 8.70
C LEU A 340 21.37 11.77 7.42
N CYS A 341 21.60 10.72 6.62
CA CYS A 341 20.93 10.48 5.34
C CYS A 341 21.20 11.53 4.24
N LYS A 342 22.19 12.42 4.36
CA LYS A 342 22.62 13.22 3.20
C LYS A 342 23.40 12.36 2.19
N PRO A 343 23.33 12.66 0.87
CA PRO A 343 24.10 11.96 -0.14
C PRO A 343 25.61 12.03 0.14
N GLY A 344 26.27 10.86 0.16
CA GLY A 344 27.69 10.73 0.50
C GLY A 344 28.04 10.80 2.00
N SER A 345 27.05 10.98 2.89
CA SER A 345 27.27 10.92 4.34
C SER A 345 27.58 9.51 4.83
N LYS A 346 28.33 9.41 5.93
CA LYS A 346 28.54 8.15 6.66
C LYS A 346 27.43 7.86 7.67
N SER A 347 26.74 8.90 8.19
CA SER A 347 25.61 8.69 9.08
C SER A 347 24.38 8.33 8.27
N GLN A 348 23.83 7.14 8.51
CA GLN A 348 22.75 6.53 7.72
C GLN A 348 21.62 6.11 8.65
N VAL A 349 20.36 6.19 8.19
CA VAL A 349 19.30 5.36 8.76
C VAL A 349 19.45 3.93 8.26
N ALA A 350 19.33 2.97 9.19
CA ALA A 350 19.31 1.55 8.89
C ALA A 350 17.99 0.91 9.34
N ILE A 351 17.53 -0.10 8.60
CA ILE A 351 16.31 -0.86 8.91
C ILE A 351 16.68 -2.33 9.01
N VAL A 352 16.35 -2.96 10.14
CA VAL A 352 16.60 -4.39 10.37
C VAL A 352 15.74 -5.23 9.42
N THR A 353 16.35 -6.06 8.56
CA THR A 353 15.62 -6.97 7.66
C THR A 353 15.77 -8.44 8.05
N PHE A 354 16.76 -8.79 8.89
CA PHE A 354 16.95 -10.15 9.36
C PHE A 354 16.16 -10.45 10.64
N TYR A 355 15.46 -11.58 10.65
CA TYR A 355 14.52 -11.98 11.71
C TYR A 355 15.20 -12.60 12.96
N LYS A 356 16.52 -12.78 12.92
CA LYS A 356 17.37 -13.20 14.05
C LYS A 356 18.46 -12.17 14.37
N ALA A 357 18.28 -10.92 13.94
CA ALA A 357 19.19 -9.82 14.23
C ALA A 357 19.32 -9.60 15.75
N LYS A 358 20.46 -9.06 16.18
CA LYS A 358 20.74 -8.78 17.60
C LYS A 358 21.41 -7.44 17.80
N ARG A 359 21.28 -6.91 19.02
CA ARG A 359 22.19 -5.92 19.58
C ARG A 359 23.52 -6.60 19.94
N TYR A 360 24.60 -5.88 19.69
CA TYR A 360 25.95 -6.31 20.01
C TYR A 360 26.67 -5.22 20.79
N ASN A 361 27.56 -5.62 21.69
CA ASN A 361 28.49 -4.71 22.37
C ASN A 361 29.93 -5.12 22.03
N LEU A 362 30.80 -4.15 21.79
CA LEU A 362 32.22 -4.41 21.52
C LEU A 362 33.05 -4.28 22.80
N SER A 363 34.15 -5.03 22.89
CA SER A 363 35.17 -4.78 23.90
C SER A 363 35.77 -3.38 23.73
N ALA A 364 36.29 -2.77 24.80
CA ALA A 364 37.00 -1.49 24.73
C ALA A 364 38.18 -1.52 23.72
N SER A 365 38.75 -2.71 23.48
CA SER A 365 39.78 -2.96 22.47
C SER A 365 39.28 -3.11 21.03
N ARG A 366 37.96 -3.05 20.78
CA ARG A 366 37.27 -3.32 19.50
C ARG A 366 37.70 -4.66 18.83
N LYS A 367 38.05 -5.67 19.63
CA LYS A 367 38.57 -6.99 19.19
C LYS A 367 37.70 -8.18 19.57
N ALA A 368 36.77 -8.02 20.51
CA ALA A 368 35.77 -9.01 20.86
C ALA A 368 34.38 -8.39 20.80
N VAL A 369 33.37 -9.23 20.58
CA VAL A 369 31.96 -8.83 20.47
C VAL A 369 31.10 -9.76 21.32
N THR A 370 30.22 -9.18 22.13
CA THR A 370 29.21 -9.90 22.90
C THR A 370 27.83 -9.69 22.28
N GLN A 371 26.96 -10.69 22.40
CA GLN A 371 25.55 -10.58 22.04
C GLN A 371 24.77 -10.07 23.26
N ASP A 372 23.87 -9.13 23.02
CA ASP A 372 22.93 -8.58 23.99
C ASP A 372 21.51 -9.11 23.64
N THR A 373 20.54 -8.23 23.38
CA THR A 373 19.15 -8.61 23.10
C THR A 373 18.88 -8.89 21.62
N ASN A 374 17.80 -9.63 21.33
CA ASN A 374 17.30 -9.77 19.96
C ASN A 374 16.71 -8.44 19.46
N LEU A 375 16.92 -8.11 18.18
CA LEU A 375 16.25 -7.00 17.50
C LEU A 375 15.05 -7.51 16.73
N SER A 376 13.93 -6.80 16.82
CA SER A 376 12.79 -7.02 15.93
C SER A 376 13.18 -6.69 14.49
N ARG A 377 12.68 -7.49 13.54
CA ARG A 377 12.70 -7.07 12.13
C ARG A 377 11.85 -5.79 12.01
N HIS A 378 12.30 -4.89 11.15
CA HIS A 378 11.75 -3.54 10.94
C HIS A 378 11.95 -2.54 12.09
N THR A 379 12.80 -2.84 13.08
CA THR A 379 13.39 -1.78 13.92
C THR A 379 14.22 -0.83 13.04
N VAL A 380 13.99 0.47 13.21
CA VAL A 380 14.72 1.56 12.55
C VAL A 380 15.80 2.09 13.48
N LEU A 381 17.00 2.33 12.95
CA LEU A 381 18.20 2.73 13.69
C LEU A 381 18.84 3.97 13.05
N LYS A 382 19.31 4.94 13.85
CA LYS A 382 20.24 5.97 13.38
C LYS A 382 21.68 5.42 13.57
N LEU A 383 22.50 5.42 12.52
CA LEU A 383 23.90 4.98 12.58
C LEU A 383 24.85 6.18 12.53
N THR A 384 25.93 6.13 13.31
CA THR A 384 26.98 7.17 13.30
C THR A 384 27.80 7.14 12.02
N GLY A 385 27.99 5.95 11.44
CA GLY A 385 28.90 5.71 10.32
C GLY A 385 30.27 5.16 10.75
N ASP A 386 30.45 4.89 12.04
CA ASP A 386 31.55 4.07 12.55
C ASP A 386 31.24 2.58 12.29
N SER A 387 32.17 1.86 11.65
CA SER A 387 32.06 0.42 11.38
C SER A 387 33.33 -0.31 11.83
N VAL A 388 33.18 -1.55 12.34
CA VAL A 388 34.29 -2.40 12.79
C VAL A 388 34.09 -3.83 12.28
N SER A 389 35.14 -4.45 11.75
CA SER A 389 35.14 -5.86 11.36
C SER A 389 35.84 -6.73 12.40
N ILE A 390 35.13 -7.74 12.93
CA ILE A 390 35.64 -8.71 13.91
C ILE A 390 35.32 -10.11 13.41
N ASN A 391 36.33 -11.00 13.36
CA ASN A 391 36.18 -12.41 12.96
C ASN A 391 35.44 -12.61 11.62
N GLY A 392 35.68 -11.74 10.64
CA GLY A 392 35.05 -11.78 9.32
C GLY A 392 33.63 -11.20 9.23
N ALA A 393 33.04 -10.75 10.34
CA ALA A 393 31.76 -10.04 10.35
C ALA A 393 31.96 -8.53 10.59
N SER A 394 31.27 -7.69 9.82
CA SER A 394 31.21 -6.24 10.04
C SER A 394 30.01 -5.86 10.91
N TYR A 395 30.25 -4.86 11.76
CA TYR A 395 29.29 -4.26 12.67
C TYR A 395 29.31 -2.74 12.48
N ASP A 396 28.13 -2.12 12.50
CA ASP A 396 27.93 -0.66 12.43
C ASP A 396 27.46 -0.13 13.79
N GLU A 397 27.95 1.04 14.19
CA GLU A 397 27.61 1.68 15.46
C GLU A 397 26.33 2.53 15.36
N THR A 398 25.43 2.36 16.34
CA THR A 398 24.22 3.17 16.47
C THR A 398 24.48 4.48 17.23
N ASP A 399 23.59 5.46 17.09
CA ASP A 399 23.61 6.67 17.92
C ASP A 399 23.44 6.37 19.42
N GLU A 400 22.80 5.25 19.78
CA GLU A 400 22.70 4.71 21.14
C GLU A 400 24.01 4.01 21.62
N GLY A 401 25.06 3.96 20.80
CA GLY A 401 26.39 3.47 21.17
C GLY A 401 26.58 1.95 21.19
N TRP A 402 25.50 1.18 21.06
CA TRP A 402 25.54 -0.26 20.79
C TRP A 402 25.64 -0.54 19.28
N TRP A 403 25.95 -1.77 18.90
CA TRP A 403 26.32 -2.15 17.53
C TRP A 403 25.33 -3.11 16.89
N VAL A 404 25.09 -2.95 15.59
CA VAL A 404 24.29 -3.88 14.77
C VAL A 404 25.19 -4.55 13.73
N LYS A 405 24.93 -5.82 13.41
CA LYS A 405 25.69 -6.53 12.37
C LYS A 405 25.26 -6.06 10.98
N THR A 406 26.20 -5.64 10.13
CA THR A 406 25.93 -4.99 8.84
C THR A 406 25.10 -5.87 7.88
N SER A 407 25.21 -7.19 7.96
CA SER A 407 24.44 -8.13 7.13
C SER A 407 22.95 -8.26 7.49
N ASP A 408 22.56 -7.71 8.64
CA ASP A 408 21.25 -7.95 9.25
C ASP A 408 20.29 -6.76 9.01
N VAL A 409 20.82 -5.67 8.44
CA VAL A 409 20.17 -4.40 8.13
C VAL A 409 20.30 -4.05 6.64
N ILE A 410 19.42 -3.19 6.14
CA ILE A 410 19.69 -2.32 4.99
C ILE A 410 20.03 -0.91 5.48
N LYS A 411 20.75 -0.13 4.68
CA LYS A 411 21.20 1.24 5.04
C LYS A 411 20.86 2.22 3.91
N THR A 412 20.35 3.39 4.28
CA THR A 412 20.00 4.48 3.37
C THR A 412 21.22 5.00 2.62
N ASN A 413 21.16 5.02 1.28
CA ASN A 413 22.24 5.52 0.43
C ASN A 413 21.68 6.37 -0.73
N PRO A 414 21.12 7.56 -0.44
CA PRO A 414 20.46 8.38 -1.43
C PRO A 414 21.43 8.99 -2.44
N GLY A 415 20.94 9.20 -3.65
CA GLY A 415 21.68 9.79 -4.76
C GLY A 415 21.94 11.29 -4.57
N ALA A 416 22.87 11.83 -5.35
CA ALA A 416 23.11 13.27 -5.38
C ALA A 416 21.83 14.01 -5.85
N PRO A 417 21.52 15.21 -5.32
CA PRO A 417 20.30 15.93 -5.68
C PRO A 417 20.24 16.25 -7.19
N PRO A 418 19.03 16.38 -7.78
CA PRO A 418 18.85 16.82 -9.15
C PRO A 418 19.59 18.13 -9.45
N LYS A 419 20.30 18.19 -10.59
CA LYS A 419 21.11 19.37 -10.99
C LYS A 419 20.28 20.63 -11.23
N ASP A 420 18.98 20.45 -11.46
CA ASP A 420 17.97 21.47 -11.74
C ASP A 420 16.95 21.61 -10.59
N LEU A 421 17.27 21.08 -9.39
CA LEU A 421 16.41 21.18 -8.22
C LEU A 421 16.21 22.65 -7.81
N ALA A 422 14.97 23.11 -7.73
CA ALA A 422 14.69 24.48 -7.28
C ALA A 422 14.94 24.63 -5.76
N PRO A 423 15.20 25.85 -5.24
CA PRO A 423 15.38 26.07 -3.81
C PRO A 423 14.20 25.54 -2.99
N ASN A 424 14.49 24.70 -2.00
CA ASN A 424 13.50 23.99 -1.17
C ASN A 424 12.51 23.08 -1.95
N GLU A 425 12.80 22.71 -3.21
CA GLU A 425 11.94 21.77 -3.95
C GLU A 425 11.86 20.43 -3.21
N LYS A 426 10.63 19.91 -3.11
CA LYS A 426 10.34 18.60 -2.55
C LYS A 426 10.69 17.51 -3.56
N TRP A 427 11.53 16.56 -3.15
CA TRP A 427 11.82 15.37 -3.94
C TRP A 427 11.93 14.11 -3.09
N VAL A 428 11.76 12.97 -3.74
CA VAL A 428 11.83 11.62 -3.16
C VAL A 428 12.95 10.87 -3.85
N ASP A 429 13.91 10.38 -3.08
CA ASP A 429 14.93 9.43 -3.50
C ASP A 429 14.43 8.00 -3.30
N VAL A 430 14.65 7.12 -4.28
CA VAL A 430 14.39 5.69 -4.21
C VAL A 430 15.61 4.92 -4.71
N ASN A 431 16.34 4.31 -3.79
CA ASN A 431 17.53 3.52 -4.08
C ASN A 431 17.19 2.03 -4.20
N LEU A 432 17.35 1.47 -5.40
CA LEU A 432 16.99 0.09 -5.74
C LEU A 432 17.92 -0.96 -5.12
N LYS A 433 19.23 -0.70 -4.95
CA LYS A 433 20.16 -1.68 -4.34
C LYS A 433 19.97 -1.83 -2.84
N SER A 434 19.73 -0.73 -2.14
CA SER A 434 19.50 -0.72 -0.69
C SER A 434 18.05 -0.98 -0.29
N GLN A 435 17.10 -0.89 -1.24
CA GLN A 435 15.66 -0.95 -0.98
C GLN A 435 15.22 0.08 0.07
N THR A 436 15.71 1.32 -0.06
CA THR A 436 15.35 2.45 0.80
C THR A 436 14.72 3.61 0.01
N LEU A 437 13.95 4.42 0.73
CA LEU A 437 13.39 5.69 0.25
C LEU A 437 13.75 6.79 1.24
N VAL A 438 14.18 7.94 0.73
CA VAL A 438 14.47 9.15 1.53
C VAL A 438 13.73 10.34 0.93
N MET A 439 13.03 11.13 1.75
CA MET A 439 12.38 12.37 1.32
C MET A 439 13.25 13.57 1.64
N PHE A 440 13.26 14.56 0.77
CA PHE A 440 14.08 15.75 0.86
C PHE A 440 13.27 17.04 0.65
N GLU A 441 13.68 18.09 1.36
CA GLU A 441 13.28 19.48 1.10
C GLU A 441 14.55 20.27 0.79
N GLY A 442 14.81 20.54 -0.50
CA GLY A 442 16.14 20.99 -0.94
C GLY A 442 17.20 19.89 -0.74
N ASP A 443 18.23 20.19 0.06
CA ASP A 443 19.28 19.22 0.46
C ASP A 443 18.99 18.56 1.82
N LYS A 444 17.99 19.03 2.59
CA LYS A 444 17.65 18.52 3.92
C LYS A 444 16.88 17.19 3.82
N PRO A 445 17.41 16.06 4.32
CA PRO A 445 16.63 14.83 4.47
C PRO A 445 15.57 15.04 5.56
N VAL A 446 14.31 14.75 5.26
CA VAL A 446 13.20 14.92 6.22
C VAL A 446 12.58 13.61 6.70
N PHE A 447 12.68 12.52 5.94
CA PHE A 447 12.14 11.20 6.30
C PHE A 447 12.91 10.08 5.61
N ALA A 448 13.00 8.91 6.25
CA ALA A 448 13.62 7.71 5.68
C ALA A 448 12.82 6.44 6.01
N THR A 449 12.67 5.53 5.03
CA THR A 449 12.05 4.20 5.22
C THR A 449 12.64 3.13 4.29
N ALA A 450 12.19 1.88 4.48
CA ALA A 450 12.45 0.75 3.61
C ALA A 450 11.30 0.54 2.62
N VAL A 451 11.62 0.18 1.38
CA VAL A 451 10.66 -0.09 0.31
C VAL A 451 10.75 -1.53 -0.20
N SER A 452 9.79 -1.94 -1.02
CA SER A 452 9.84 -3.17 -1.80
C SER A 452 9.57 -2.85 -3.26
N THR A 453 10.62 -2.73 -4.07
CA THR A 453 10.49 -2.33 -5.48
C THR A 453 10.25 -3.55 -6.39
N GLY A 454 10.27 -3.31 -7.70
CA GLY A 454 10.15 -4.34 -8.73
C GLY A 454 11.19 -5.45 -8.60
N LYS A 455 10.78 -6.69 -8.91
CA LYS A 455 11.71 -7.80 -9.09
C LYS A 455 12.41 -7.68 -10.45
N GLU A 456 13.72 -7.88 -10.46
CA GLU A 456 14.52 -7.94 -11.68
C GLU A 456 14.67 -9.42 -12.11
N ASP A 457 14.40 -9.75 -13.37
CA ASP A 457 14.77 -11.04 -13.97
C ASP A 457 15.70 -10.82 -15.16
N LYS A 458 16.88 -11.44 -15.11
CA LYS A 458 17.96 -11.25 -16.11
C LYS A 458 17.94 -12.28 -17.24
N VAL A 459 17.05 -13.26 -17.16
CA VAL A 459 16.94 -14.38 -18.10
C VAL A 459 15.62 -14.29 -18.85
N ASP A 460 14.53 -14.00 -18.16
CA ASP A 460 13.19 -13.95 -18.71
C ASP A 460 12.60 -12.53 -18.69
N ARG A 461 12.58 -11.90 -19.87
CA ARG A 461 12.07 -10.52 -20.04
C ARG A 461 10.56 -10.36 -19.85
N GLU A 462 9.79 -11.45 -19.82
CA GLU A 462 8.34 -11.40 -19.52
C GLU A 462 8.10 -11.45 -18.01
N LYS A 463 9.07 -11.98 -17.25
CA LYS A 463 9.11 -11.97 -15.76
C LYS A 463 9.94 -10.81 -15.20
N ASP A 464 10.62 -10.04 -16.04
CA ASP A 464 11.30 -8.83 -15.60
C ASP A 464 10.27 -7.76 -15.24
N HIS A 465 10.34 -7.30 -14.00
CA HIS A 465 9.46 -6.31 -13.44
C HIS A 465 10.26 -5.18 -12.78
N HIS A 466 11.49 -4.97 -13.22
CA HIS A 466 12.39 -3.96 -12.69
C HIS A 466 11.76 -2.56 -12.67
N THR A 467 11.97 -1.80 -11.59
CA THR A 467 11.46 -0.43 -11.47
C THR A 467 12.34 0.50 -12.32
N PRO A 468 11.77 1.27 -13.26
CA PRO A 468 12.57 2.11 -14.16
C PRO A 468 13.32 3.20 -13.38
N THR A 469 14.62 3.29 -13.60
CA THR A 469 15.48 4.36 -13.09
C THR A 469 15.29 5.65 -13.89
N GLY A 470 15.57 6.79 -13.27
CA GLY A 470 15.41 8.11 -13.89
C GLY A 470 14.91 9.18 -12.93
N GLN A 471 14.52 10.33 -13.49
CA GLN A 471 13.80 11.38 -12.77
C GLN A 471 12.39 11.53 -13.34
N PHE A 472 11.42 11.61 -12.44
CA PHE A 472 10.00 11.65 -12.72
C PHE A 472 9.30 12.69 -11.82
N ARG A 473 8.00 12.91 -12.01
CA ARG A 473 7.15 13.63 -11.05
C ARG A 473 5.87 12.85 -10.79
N VAL A 474 5.30 12.98 -9.58
CA VAL A 474 3.99 12.42 -9.24
C VAL A 474 2.90 13.10 -10.09
N ARG A 475 2.42 12.38 -11.10
CA ARG A 475 1.46 12.89 -12.09
C ARG A 475 0.02 12.91 -11.56
N GLU A 476 -0.33 11.94 -10.73
CA GLU A 476 -1.68 11.71 -10.22
C GLU A 476 -1.63 10.92 -8.91
N LYS A 477 -2.58 11.21 -8.01
CA LYS A 477 -2.69 10.61 -6.68
C LYS A 477 -4.10 10.13 -6.40
N HIS A 478 -4.22 8.97 -5.76
CA HIS A 478 -5.51 8.33 -5.42
C HIS A 478 -5.48 7.81 -3.98
N ILE A 479 -6.53 8.08 -3.18
CA ILE A 479 -6.67 7.48 -1.84
C ILE A 479 -6.63 5.96 -1.95
N ALA A 480 -7.34 5.40 -2.94
CA ALA A 480 -7.26 4.01 -3.32
C ALA A 480 -7.75 3.78 -4.76
N ALA A 481 -7.21 2.77 -5.45
CA ALA A 481 -7.77 2.23 -6.70
C ALA A 481 -7.40 0.76 -6.88
N THR A 482 -8.17 0.01 -7.66
CA THR A 482 -7.81 -1.38 -8.02
C THR A 482 -6.55 -1.41 -8.88
N MET A 483 -5.62 -2.31 -8.54
CA MET A 483 -4.55 -2.73 -9.44
C MET A 483 -4.71 -4.22 -9.74
N ASP A 484 -4.89 -4.57 -11.02
CA ASP A 484 -4.90 -5.93 -11.51
C ASP A 484 -4.00 -6.07 -12.75
N GLY A 485 -3.51 -7.29 -12.99
CA GLY A 485 -2.72 -7.61 -14.18
C GLY A 485 -2.48 -9.11 -14.37
N ASP A 486 -2.27 -9.50 -15.62
CA ASP A 486 -1.99 -10.89 -16.03
C ASP A 486 -0.50 -11.23 -16.02
N VAL A 487 0.36 -10.22 -16.21
CA VAL A 487 1.82 -10.34 -16.41
C VAL A 487 2.63 -10.73 -15.16
N ALA A 488 1.99 -11.22 -14.11
CA ALA A 488 2.71 -11.68 -12.91
C ALA A 488 3.28 -13.07 -13.13
N SER A 489 4.53 -13.30 -12.69
CA SER A 489 5.26 -14.56 -12.89
C SER A 489 4.59 -15.80 -12.27
N ASP A 490 3.58 -15.62 -11.41
CA ASP A 490 2.80 -16.69 -10.80
C ASP A 490 1.36 -16.77 -11.33
N GLY A 491 1.00 -16.04 -12.39
CA GLY A 491 -0.38 -15.94 -12.90
C GLY A 491 -1.16 -14.77 -12.27
N PRO A 492 -2.40 -14.52 -12.72
CA PRO A 492 -3.06 -13.22 -12.59
C PRO A 492 -3.18 -12.75 -11.14
N TYR A 493 -3.20 -11.43 -10.96
CA TYR A 493 -3.47 -10.79 -9.68
C TYR A 493 -4.55 -9.73 -9.81
N SER A 494 -5.32 -9.55 -8.75
CA SER A 494 -6.28 -8.45 -8.59
C SER A 494 -6.30 -8.03 -7.13
N ILE A 495 -5.98 -6.77 -6.89
CA ILE A 495 -5.97 -6.14 -5.57
C ILE A 495 -6.87 -4.91 -5.68
N GLU A 496 -8.12 -5.03 -5.23
CA GLU A 496 -9.02 -3.88 -5.14
C GLU A 496 -8.50 -2.87 -4.12
N ASP A 497 -8.68 -1.59 -4.42
CA ASP A 497 -8.37 -0.46 -3.53
C ASP A 497 -6.95 -0.47 -2.92
N VAL A 498 -5.91 -0.71 -3.73
CA VAL A 498 -4.52 -0.45 -3.35
C VAL A 498 -4.40 1.00 -2.82
N PRO A 499 -3.92 1.21 -1.58
CA PRO A 499 -4.05 2.50 -0.91
C PRO A 499 -2.90 3.48 -1.17
N TRP A 500 -3.18 4.78 -1.08
CA TRP A 500 -2.23 5.90 -1.12
C TRP A 500 -1.34 5.90 -2.37
N ILE A 501 -1.96 5.75 -3.54
CA ILE A 501 -1.26 5.61 -4.83
C ILE A 501 -0.74 6.96 -5.31
N MET A 502 0.51 6.98 -5.78
CA MET A 502 1.22 8.12 -6.35
C MET A 502 1.91 7.68 -7.65
N TYR A 503 1.22 7.77 -8.79
CA TYR A 503 1.79 7.39 -10.09
C TYR A 503 2.81 8.42 -10.56
N PHE A 504 4.00 7.97 -10.96
CA PHE A 504 5.09 8.86 -11.37
C PHE A 504 5.57 8.62 -12.82
N ASN A 505 5.45 7.39 -13.34
CA ASN A 505 5.82 7.05 -14.70
C ASN A 505 4.89 5.97 -15.25
N GLY A 506 4.07 6.25 -16.27
CA GLY A 506 3.07 5.29 -16.76
C GLY A 506 2.24 4.70 -15.61
N SER A 507 2.21 3.36 -15.51
CA SER A 507 1.60 2.57 -14.42
C SER A 507 2.47 2.39 -13.17
N TYR A 508 3.74 2.83 -13.18
CA TYR A 508 4.62 2.76 -12.02
C TYR A 508 4.25 3.84 -10.98
N ALA A 509 4.02 3.40 -9.75
CA ALA A 509 3.61 4.24 -8.63
C ALA A 509 4.38 3.93 -7.34
N LEU A 510 4.39 4.89 -6.41
CA LEU A 510 4.57 4.60 -4.99
C LEU A 510 3.18 4.33 -4.39
N HIS A 511 3.01 3.29 -3.57
CA HIS A 511 1.74 3.01 -2.89
C HIS A 511 1.91 2.13 -1.66
N GLY A 512 0.89 2.08 -0.81
CA GLY A 512 0.86 1.16 0.33
C GLY A 512 0.67 -0.29 -0.13
N ALA A 513 1.41 -1.22 0.46
CA ALA A 513 1.21 -2.65 0.29
C ALA A 513 0.82 -3.29 1.62
N PHE A 514 -0.43 -3.77 1.71
CA PHE A 514 -0.96 -4.44 2.91
C PHE A 514 -0.87 -5.97 2.82
N TRP A 515 -0.80 -6.51 1.60
CA TRP A 515 -0.76 -7.96 1.33
C TRP A 515 0.59 -8.63 1.66
N HIS A 516 1.64 -7.88 1.96
CA HIS A 516 2.93 -8.40 2.39
C HIS A 516 3.61 -7.49 3.40
N ASN A 517 4.70 -7.97 4.00
CA ASN A 517 5.55 -7.17 4.89
C ASN A 517 7.05 -7.33 4.54
N ASN A 518 7.40 -7.38 3.26
CA ASN A 518 8.78 -7.69 2.79
C ASN A 518 9.68 -6.46 2.59
N PHE A 519 9.29 -5.29 3.09
CA PHE A 519 10.03 -4.03 2.97
C PHE A 519 11.51 -4.18 3.33
N GLY A 520 12.37 -3.61 2.49
CA GLY A 520 13.81 -3.82 2.43
C GLY A 520 14.24 -4.95 1.47
N ARG A 521 13.34 -5.44 0.62
CA ARG A 521 13.58 -6.47 -0.42
C ARG A 521 12.65 -6.29 -1.62
N THR A 522 13.13 -6.55 -2.82
CA THR A 522 12.33 -6.53 -4.06
C THR A 522 11.18 -7.53 -4.00
N GLN A 523 9.97 -7.13 -4.41
CA GLN A 523 8.77 -7.94 -4.24
C GLN A 523 7.64 -7.62 -5.25
N SER A 524 7.64 -6.44 -5.86
CA SER A 524 6.51 -5.94 -6.66
C SER A 524 6.63 -6.29 -8.16
N HIS A 525 5.56 -5.97 -8.91
CA HIS A 525 5.53 -6.00 -10.37
C HIS A 525 5.88 -4.62 -10.98
N GLY A 526 6.82 -3.89 -10.36
CA GLY A 526 7.36 -2.62 -10.84
C GLY A 526 7.18 -1.44 -9.88
N CYS A 527 6.06 -1.36 -9.16
CA CYS A 527 5.78 -0.27 -8.22
C CYS A 527 6.73 -0.24 -7.00
N VAL A 528 6.81 0.92 -6.34
CA VAL A 528 7.54 1.11 -5.08
C VAL A 528 6.58 0.85 -3.92
N ASN A 529 6.55 -0.40 -3.44
CA ASN A 529 5.67 -0.79 -2.35
C ASN A 529 6.20 -0.23 -1.01
N LEU A 530 5.31 0.42 -0.27
CA LEU A 530 5.57 1.03 1.05
C LEU A 530 4.72 0.38 2.13
N ALA A 531 5.14 0.52 3.41
CA ALA A 531 4.25 0.21 4.52
C ALA A 531 3.02 1.15 4.47
N PRO A 532 1.79 0.69 4.77
CA PRO A 532 0.59 1.54 4.59
C PRO A 532 0.63 2.86 5.37
N GLN A 533 1.27 2.90 6.54
CA GLN A 533 1.47 4.14 7.31
C GLN A 533 2.45 5.09 6.62
N ASP A 534 3.55 4.58 6.05
CA ASP A 534 4.52 5.41 5.32
C ASP A 534 3.92 5.95 4.03
N ALA A 535 3.22 5.08 3.28
CA ALA A 535 2.53 5.46 2.06
C ALA A 535 1.55 6.63 2.31
N LYS A 536 0.79 6.57 3.42
CA LYS A 536 -0.08 7.65 3.88
C LYS A 536 0.67 8.95 4.19
N SER A 537 1.77 8.88 4.93
CA SER A 537 2.59 10.03 5.29
C SER A 537 3.23 10.69 4.06
N ILE A 538 3.78 9.90 3.15
CA ILE A 538 4.36 10.34 1.88
C ILE A 538 3.26 10.95 0.99
N PHE A 539 2.08 10.33 0.92
CA PHE A 539 0.94 10.83 0.16
C PHE A 539 0.43 12.19 0.66
N GLY A 540 0.44 12.43 1.97
CA GLY A 540 0.12 13.74 2.56
C GLY A 540 1.21 14.79 2.30
N TRP A 541 2.47 14.40 2.44
CA TRP A 541 3.61 15.33 2.29
C TRP A 541 3.87 15.78 0.84
N THR A 542 3.69 14.87 -0.13
CA THR A 542 3.90 15.10 -1.57
C THR A 542 2.87 16.06 -2.18
N GLU A 543 3.24 16.63 -3.33
CA GLU A 543 2.38 17.37 -4.25
C GLU A 543 1.91 16.49 -5.43
N PRO A 544 0.76 16.80 -6.04
CA PRO A 544 -0.19 17.87 -5.68
C PRO A 544 -0.98 17.54 -4.40
N LYS A 545 -1.41 18.53 -3.61
CA LYS A 545 -2.31 18.28 -2.48
C LYS A 545 -3.66 17.71 -2.95
N LEU A 546 -4.12 16.68 -2.24
CA LEU A 546 -5.48 16.15 -2.40
C LEU A 546 -6.44 17.04 -1.59
N PRO A 547 -7.44 17.69 -2.22
CA PRO A 547 -8.43 18.49 -1.49
C PRO A 547 -9.42 17.62 -0.70
N GLU A 548 -10.03 18.18 0.34
CA GLU A 548 -10.86 17.41 1.28
C GLU A 548 -12.14 16.85 0.62
N GLY A 549 -12.32 15.53 0.71
CA GLY A 549 -13.47 14.81 0.16
C GLY A 549 -13.29 14.34 -1.29
N TRP A 550 -12.19 14.73 -1.96
CA TRP A 550 -11.81 14.16 -3.25
C TRP A 550 -11.26 12.74 -3.05
N HIS A 551 -11.36 11.88 -4.07
CA HIS A 551 -10.73 10.54 -4.05
C HIS A 551 -9.38 10.50 -4.77
N GLY A 552 -9.19 11.40 -5.74
CA GLY A 552 -7.92 11.56 -6.43
C GLY A 552 -7.77 12.92 -7.09
N VAL A 553 -6.51 13.31 -7.30
CA VAL A 553 -6.07 14.61 -7.81
C VAL A 553 -4.97 14.41 -8.85
N MET A 554 -4.99 15.24 -9.89
CA MET A 554 -4.00 15.24 -10.97
C MET A 554 -3.05 16.42 -10.81
N SER A 555 -1.82 16.26 -11.28
CA SER A 555 -0.87 17.37 -11.49
C SER A 555 -1.38 18.31 -12.59
N THR A 556 -0.94 19.56 -12.54
CA THR A 556 -1.24 20.60 -13.54
C THR A 556 0.07 21.25 -14.02
N PRO A 557 0.06 22.10 -15.08
CA PRO A 557 1.24 22.86 -15.47
C PRO A 557 1.80 23.74 -14.33
N GLU A 558 0.94 24.22 -13.44
CA GLU A 558 1.24 25.07 -12.29
C GLU A 558 1.70 24.27 -11.07
N ASN A 559 1.13 23.09 -10.81
CA ASN A 559 1.59 22.14 -9.81
C ASN A 559 1.92 20.79 -10.46
N GLN A 560 3.15 20.67 -10.95
CA GLN A 560 3.65 19.49 -11.66
C GLN A 560 3.84 18.24 -10.76
N GLY A 561 3.58 18.36 -9.45
CA GLY A 561 3.77 17.29 -8.47
C GLY A 561 5.21 17.11 -7.98
N THR A 562 5.35 16.38 -6.87
CA THR A 562 6.65 16.11 -6.25
C THR A 562 7.55 15.29 -7.17
N ARG A 563 8.83 15.64 -7.24
CA ARG A 563 9.83 14.94 -8.04
C ARG A 563 10.19 13.59 -7.40
N VAL A 564 10.35 12.55 -8.21
CA VAL A 564 10.75 11.20 -7.79
C VAL A 564 12.01 10.81 -8.56
N VAL A 565 13.08 10.48 -7.85
CA VAL A 565 14.37 10.07 -8.40
C VAL A 565 14.57 8.60 -8.06
N VAL A 566 14.62 7.75 -9.08
CA VAL A 566 14.82 6.30 -8.93
C VAL A 566 16.21 5.95 -9.46
N HIS A 567 17.05 5.37 -8.61
CA HIS A 567 18.43 5.04 -8.97
C HIS A 567 18.93 3.76 -8.28
N GLU A 568 20.10 3.27 -8.68
CA GLU A 568 20.76 2.12 -8.04
C GLU A 568 21.98 2.49 -7.18
#